data_AF-A0A4W4E710-F1
#
_entry.id   AF-A0A4W4E710-F1
#
_cell.length_a   1.000
_cell.length_b   1.000
_cell.length_c   1.000
_cell.angle_alpha   90.00
_cell.angle_beta   90.00
_cell.angle_gamma   90.00
#
_symmetry.space_group_name_H-M   'P 1'
#
loop_
_entity.id
_entity.type
_entity.pdbx_description
1 polymer ?
#
loop_
_entity_poly.entity_id
_entity_poly.type
_entity_poly.pdbx_seq_one_letter_code
_entity_poly.pdbx_strand_id
1 'polypeptide(L)'
;MEDDLPKAERLLTSLTEQVASVTSHIQDLIQRVQEKAYQTSKGLSFLDLRYHLLLFYLQDVTHLMCIKSHGQSLKDNSAIHRLITIRTVLEKMRPLDQKLKYQIDKLVRTAVTGNIAENDPLNFRPKPENLVSKLSQSEDDDSGDDGVKDGSQKTVTPTGRKYVPPKIAPMHYDGDMTEADKQKEQVEKQRRAALRSSLIQELRQQYSDTPDEIRDRQDFQTEREIREEQHRRNYEESMMVRLSVPRDQKARKRRLGGMTSQLSGITHFSDITALNNPRSKKKKMMMKKTTKKRGKSIWIFITNQILLLVFFLILRSDLDCEPFTI
;
A
#
# COMPACT_ATOMS: atom_id res chain seq x y z
N MET A 1 0.91 58.09 -25.47
CA MET A 1 2.12 57.67 -24.75
C MET A 1 2.16 58.26 -23.34
N GLU A 2 1.51 59.40 -23.08
CA GLU A 2 1.37 59.98 -21.73
C GLU A 2 0.74 59.08 -20.65
N ASP A 3 -0.21 58.18 -20.99
CA ASP A 3 -0.93 57.37 -19.98
C ASP A 3 -0.15 56.18 -19.42
N ASP A 4 0.90 55.74 -20.13
CA ASP A 4 1.70 54.57 -19.74
C ASP A 4 2.86 54.93 -18.82
N LEU A 5 3.30 56.19 -18.87
CA LEU A 5 4.33 56.77 -18.01
C LEU A 5 3.94 56.72 -16.52
N PRO A 6 2.75 57.21 -16.08
CA PRO A 6 2.36 57.12 -14.68
C PRO A 6 2.05 55.68 -14.22
N LYS A 7 1.70 54.77 -15.14
CA LYS A 7 1.55 53.35 -14.81
C LYS A 7 2.90 52.68 -14.57
N ALA A 8 3.89 52.97 -15.42
CA ALA A 8 5.25 52.48 -15.26
C ALA A 8 5.88 52.98 -13.95
N GLU A 9 5.70 54.26 -13.61
CA GLU A 9 6.16 54.82 -12.34
C GLU A 9 5.53 54.12 -11.14
N ARG A 10 4.21 53.89 -11.14
CA ARG A 10 3.51 53.14 -10.07
C ARG A 10 3.99 51.70 -9.93
N LEU A 11 4.29 51.03 -11.04
CA LEU A 11 4.81 49.66 -11.01
C LEU A 11 6.25 49.62 -10.50
N LEU A 12 7.09 50.60 -10.87
CA LEU A 12 8.44 50.73 -10.36
C LEU A 12 8.44 51.02 -8.85
N THR A 13 7.59 51.93 -8.36
CA THR A 13 7.48 52.19 -6.92
C THR A 13 7.00 50.95 -6.18
N SER A 14 5.98 50.24 -6.70
CA SER A 14 5.52 48.97 -6.12
C SER A 14 6.62 47.90 -6.09
N LEU A 15 7.47 47.85 -7.11
CA LEU A 15 8.57 46.89 -7.16
C LEU A 15 9.66 47.27 -6.16
N THR A 16 9.97 48.55 -6.00
CA THR A 16 10.94 49.01 -4.98
C THR A 16 10.45 48.73 -3.56
N GLU A 17 9.16 48.88 -3.29
CA GLU A 17 8.55 48.55 -2.00
C GLU A 17 8.58 47.04 -1.74
N GLN A 18 8.28 46.22 -2.74
CA GLN A 18 8.37 44.76 -2.62
C GLN A 18 9.81 44.29 -2.42
N VAL A 19 10.78 44.89 -3.12
CA VAL A 19 12.20 44.59 -2.92
C VAL A 19 12.65 44.98 -1.51
N ALA A 20 12.25 46.15 -1.01
CA ALA A 20 12.56 46.59 0.36
C ALA A 20 11.92 45.68 1.43
N SER A 21 10.68 45.23 1.20
CA SER A 21 10.01 44.26 2.06
C SER A 21 10.74 42.92 2.08
N VAL A 22 11.08 42.38 0.91
CA VAL A 22 11.83 41.12 0.80
C VAL A 22 13.23 41.22 1.42
N THR A 23 13.95 42.33 1.23
CA THR A 23 15.28 42.50 1.83
C THR A 23 15.21 42.60 3.36
N SER A 24 14.20 43.27 3.92
CA SER A 24 14.00 43.31 5.37
C SER A 24 13.70 41.92 5.95
N HIS A 25 12.86 41.12 5.29
CA HIS A 25 12.57 39.74 5.68
C HIS A 25 13.81 38.83 5.59
N ILE A 26 14.66 39.04 4.59
CA ILE A 26 15.93 38.31 4.47
C ILE A 26 16.89 38.70 5.58
N GLN A 27 16.99 39.98 5.94
CA GLN A 27 17.83 40.45 7.04
C GLN A 27 17.38 39.87 8.39
N ASP A 28 16.07 39.85 8.65
CA ASP A 28 15.50 39.21 9.83
C ASP A 28 15.80 37.70 9.87
N LEU A 29 15.71 37.01 8.73
CA LEU A 29 16.07 35.60 8.63
C LEU A 29 17.56 35.37 8.91
N ILE A 30 18.45 36.20 8.35
CA ILE A 30 19.89 36.11 8.56
C ILE A 30 20.21 36.30 10.05
N GLN A 31 19.59 37.27 10.70
CA GLN A 31 19.78 37.52 12.13
C GLN A 31 19.33 36.31 12.97
N ARG A 32 18.15 35.73 12.67
CA ARG A 32 17.65 34.52 13.36
C ARG A 32 18.52 33.27 13.13
N VAL A 33 19.18 33.19 11.97
CA VAL A 33 20.15 32.13 11.65
C VAL A 33 21.46 32.34 12.42
N GLN A 34 21.95 33.57 12.52
CA GLN A 34 23.16 33.91 13.30
C GLN A 34 22.95 33.66 14.81
N GLU A 35 21.75 33.95 15.31
CA GLU A 35 21.33 33.67 16.68
C GLU A 35 21.13 32.17 16.97
N LYS A 36 21.30 31.28 15.96
CA LYS A 36 21.09 29.82 16.05
C LYS A 36 19.72 29.43 16.61
N ALA A 37 18.71 30.28 16.44
CA ALA A 37 17.35 30.04 16.93
C ALA A 37 16.72 28.77 16.30
N TYR A 38 17.14 28.42 15.08
CA TYR A 38 16.83 27.14 14.47
C TYR A 38 17.77 26.08 15.06
N GLN A 39 17.27 25.29 15.99
CA GLN A 39 17.97 24.13 16.54
C GLN A 39 18.13 23.04 15.46
N THR A 40 19.14 23.16 14.59
CA THR A 40 19.55 22.13 13.63
C THR A 40 20.30 20.96 14.29
N SER A 41 20.22 20.83 15.62
CA SER A 41 20.89 19.78 16.40
C SER A 41 20.41 18.36 16.07
N LYS A 42 19.22 18.21 15.47
CA LYS A 42 18.66 16.93 15.03
C LYS A 42 18.89 16.62 13.53
N GLY A 43 19.69 17.42 12.83
CA GLY A 43 19.88 17.30 11.38
C GLY A 43 18.66 17.76 10.58
N LEU A 44 18.79 17.80 9.25
CA LEU A 44 17.66 18.06 8.36
C LEU A 44 16.72 16.86 8.38
N SER A 45 15.42 17.09 8.62
CA SER A 45 14.42 16.07 8.36
C SER A 45 14.48 15.69 6.89
N PHE A 46 14.26 14.41 6.60
CA PHE A 46 14.18 13.94 5.21
C PHE A 46 13.13 14.71 4.40
N LEU A 47 12.02 15.09 5.06
CA LEU A 47 10.99 15.95 4.47
C LEU A 47 11.52 17.36 4.16
N ASP A 48 12.25 17.97 5.09
CA ASP A 48 12.83 19.31 4.89
C ASP A 48 13.84 19.32 3.75
N LEU A 49 14.70 18.31 3.67
CA LEU A 49 15.66 18.16 2.57
C LEU A 49 14.95 18.05 1.21
N ARG A 50 13.86 17.28 1.14
CA ARG A 50 13.04 17.19 -0.08
C ARG A 50 12.46 18.55 -0.47
N TYR A 51 11.96 19.32 0.48
CA TYR A 51 11.41 20.65 0.21
C TYR A 51 12.50 21.64 -0.27
N HIS A 52 13.68 21.63 0.36
CA HIS A 52 14.80 22.46 -0.09
C HIS A 52 15.29 22.09 -1.49
N LEU A 53 15.40 20.80 -1.83
CA LEU A 53 15.75 20.36 -3.18
C LEU A 53 14.71 20.78 -4.23
N LEU A 54 13.42 20.72 -3.89
CA LEU A 54 12.37 21.19 -4.79
C LEU A 54 12.41 22.70 -4.99
N LEU A 55 12.75 23.46 -3.94
CA LEU A 55 12.93 24.90 -4.02
C LEU A 55 14.11 25.26 -4.93
N PHE A 56 15.26 24.61 -4.75
CA PHE A 56 16.42 24.81 -5.63
C PHE A 56 16.11 24.42 -7.08
N TYR A 57 15.33 23.36 -7.30
CA TYR A 57 14.84 23.00 -8.64
C TYR A 57 14.02 24.13 -9.27
N LEU A 58 13.07 24.72 -8.53
CA LEU A 58 12.27 25.84 -9.02
C LEU A 58 13.14 27.08 -9.29
N GLN A 59 14.10 27.38 -8.40
CA GLN A 59 15.02 28.49 -8.57
C GLN A 59 15.85 28.34 -9.86
N ASP A 60 16.47 27.19 -10.10
CA ASP A 60 17.26 26.94 -11.31
C ASP A 60 16.39 26.97 -12.58
N VAL A 61 15.13 26.49 -12.52
CA VAL A 61 14.19 26.59 -13.65
C VAL A 61 13.83 28.04 -13.94
N THR A 62 13.50 28.84 -12.92
CA THR A 62 13.18 30.27 -13.11
C THR A 62 14.36 31.05 -13.66
N HIS A 63 15.58 30.73 -13.22
CA HIS A 63 16.80 31.33 -13.75
C HIS A 63 16.99 30.99 -15.24
N LEU A 64 16.75 29.74 -15.65
CA LEU A 64 16.78 29.35 -17.06
C LEU A 64 15.68 30.04 -17.89
N MET A 65 14.50 30.25 -17.32
CA MET A 65 13.44 31.04 -17.97
C MET A 65 13.87 32.48 -18.18
N CYS A 66 14.49 33.11 -17.17
CA CYS A 66 15.05 34.46 -17.31
C CYS A 66 16.09 34.51 -18.44
N ILE A 67 17.04 33.57 -18.50
CA ILE A 67 18.05 33.51 -19.56
C ILE A 67 17.40 33.39 -20.95
N LYS A 68 16.38 32.53 -21.10
CA LYS A 68 15.61 32.41 -22.35
C LYS A 68 14.90 33.73 -22.71
N SER A 69 14.29 34.42 -21.73
CA SER A 69 13.62 35.70 -21.96
C SER A 69 14.58 36.82 -22.37
N HIS A 70 15.86 36.75 -21.98
CA HIS A 70 16.89 37.70 -22.40
C HIS A 70 17.53 37.34 -23.77
N GLY A 71 17.08 36.27 -24.43
CA GLY A 71 17.60 35.85 -25.74
C GLY A 71 19.00 35.24 -25.69
N GLN A 72 19.50 34.87 -24.50
CA GLN A 72 20.82 34.28 -24.35
C GLN A 72 20.81 32.78 -24.70
N SER A 73 21.90 32.31 -25.30
CA SER A 73 22.06 30.89 -25.64
C SER A 73 22.13 30.02 -24.38
N LEU A 74 21.44 28.88 -24.39
CA LEU A 74 21.39 27.96 -23.26
C LEU A 74 22.59 27.02 -23.15
N LYS A 75 23.45 26.98 -24.18
CA LYS A 75 24.60 26.08 -24.24
C LYS A 75 25.59 26.43 -23.11
N ASP A 76 25.94 25.42 -22.31
CA ASP A 76 26.94 25.45 -21.23
C ASP A 76 26.57 26.22 -19.93
N ASN A 77 25.28 26.44 -19.67
CA ASN A 77 24.87 27.02 -18.39
C ASN A 77 25.00 26.04 -17.21
N SER A 78 25.73 26.44 -16.17
CA SER A 78 25.89 25.67 -14.92
C SER A 78 24.56 25.30 -14.25
N ALA A 79 23.51 26.10 -14.48
CA ALA A 79 22.15 25.84 -14.00
C ALA A 79 21.58 24.52 -14.52
N ILE A 80 21.90 24.14 -15.77
CA ILE A 80 21.44 22.87 -16.35
C ILE A 80 22.08 21.69 -15.62
N HIS A 81 23.39 21.77 -15.35
CA HIS A 81 24.10 20.74 -14.58
C HIS A 81 23.54 20.60 -13.15
N ARG A 82 23.27 21.72 -12.46
CA ARG A 82 22.61 21.70 -11.15
C ARG A 82 21.22 21.05 -11.21
N LEU A 83 20.43 21.39 -12.22
CA LEU A 83 19.09 20.83 -12.42
C LEU A 83 19.11 19.32 -12.62
N ILE A 84 20.03 18.81 -13.46
CA ILE A 84 20.23 17.37 -13.68
C ILE A 84 20.64 16.71 -12.37
N THR A 85 21.58 17.31 -11.63
CA THR A 85 22.05 16.79 -10.33
C THR A 85 20.88 16.68 -9.34
N ILE A 86 20.12 17.75 -9.15
CA ILE A 86 18.95 17.77 -8.26
C ILE A 86 17.92 16.70 -8.69
N ARG A 87 17.67 16.56 -9.99
CA ARG A 87 16.75 15.54 -10.51
C ARG A 87 17.23 14.12 -10.23
N THR A 88 18.53 13.85 -10.39
CA THR A 88 19.10 12.53 -10.06
C THR A 88 19.02 12.25 -8.56
N VAL A 89 19.25 13.24 -7.70
CA VAL A 89 19.11 13.09 -6.24
C VAL A 89 17.66 12.79 -5.87
N LEU A 90 16.69 13.53 -6.41
CA LEU A 90 15.26 13.25 -6.20
C LEU A 90 14.86 11.84 -6.64
N GLU A 91 15.46 11.34 -7.73
CA GLU A 91 15.25 9.97 -8.20
C GLU A 91 15.74 8.92 -7.20
N LYS A 92 16.95 9.14 -6.66
CA LYS A 92 17.57 8.23 -5.69
C LYS A 92 16.91 8.27 -4.33
N MET A 93 16.19 9.34 -3.99
CA MET A 93 15.44 9.46 -2.74
C MET A 93 14.09 8.73 -2.76
N ARG A 94 13.52 8.40 -3.93
CA ARG A 94 12.22 7.70 -4.05
C ARG A 94 12.05 6.43 -3.18
N PRO A 95 13.02 5.50 -3.09
CA PRO A 95 12.85 4.32 -2.23
C PRO A 95 12.72 4.68 -0.74
N LEU A 96 13.34 5.78 -0.30
CA LEU A 96 13.20 6.28 1.08
C LEU A 96 11.81 6.89 1.30
N ASP A 97 11.29 7.64 0.32
CA ASP A 97 9.90 8.14 0.38
C ASP A 97 8.90 6.98 0.56
N GLN A 98 9.10 5.86 -0.14
CA GLN A 98 8.21 4.69 -0.04
C GLN A 98 8.26 4.05 1.35
N LYS A 99 9.44 3.94 1.96
CA LYS A 99 9.59 3.41 3.32
C LYS A 99 8.94 4.32 4.37
N LEU A 100 9.03 5.64 4.18
CA LEU A 100 8.46 6.63 5.10
C LEU A 100 6.98 6.88 4.87
N LYS A 101 6.45 6.60 3.68
CA LYS A 101 5.04 6.81 3.32
C LYS A 101 4.09 6.22 4.35
N TYR A 102 4.34 5.00 4.81
CA TYR A 102 3.47 4.37 5.83
C TYR A 102 3.48 5.15 7.14
N GLN A 103 4.66 5.60 7.59
CA GLN A 103 4.82 6.35 8.84
C GLN A 103 4.13 7.72 8.73
N ILE A 104 4.30 8.41 7.61
CA ILE A 104 3.65 9.70 7.33
C ILE A 104 2.14 9.51 7.26
N ASP A 105 1.65 8.55 6.48
CA ASP A 105 0.22 8.27 6.35
C ASP A 105 -0.39 7.86 7.70
N LYS A 106 0.33 7.12 8.54
CA LYS A 106 -0.08 6.78 9.90
C LYS A 106 -0.21 8.04 10.76
N LEU A 107 0.83 8.88 10.80
CA LEU A 107 0.82 10.12 11.59
C LEU A 107 -0.29 11.08 11.14
N VAL A 108 -0.52 11.21 9.83
CA VAL A 108 -1.62 12.00 9.28
C VAL A 108 -2.96 11.39 9.68
N ARG A 109 -3.13 10.07 9.59
CA ARG A 109 -4.38 9.41 10.01
C ARG A 109 -4.63 9.56 11.50
N THR A 110 -3.61 9.47 12.34
CA THR A 110 -3.75 9.67 13.79
C THR A 110 -4.10 11.12 14.12
N ALA A 111 -3.49 12.10 13.43
CA ALA A 111 -3.83 13.51 13.63
C ALA A 111 -5.26 13.84 13.18
N VAL A 112 -5.74 13.24 12.08
CA VAL A 112 -7.08 13.50 11.54
C VAL A 112 -8.18 12.72 12.26
N THR A 113 -7.90 11.49 12.69
CA THR A 113 -8.91 10.55 13.23
C THR A 113 -8.87 10.44 14.75
N GLY A 114 -7.81 10.93 15.40
CA GLY A 114 -7.61 10.83 16.86
C GLY A 114 -7.32 9.41 17.38
N ASN A 115 -7.49 8.36 16.57
CA ASN A 115 -7.26 6.97 16.94
C ASN A 115 -6.14 6.32 16.13
N ILE A 116 -5.27 5.58 16.83
CA ILE A 116 -4.27 4.69 16.22
C ILE A 116 -5.00 3.40 15.84
N ALA A 117 -4.92 3.00 14.56
CA ALA A 117 -5.60 1.79 14.10
C ALA A 117 -5.15 0.54 14.90
N GLU A 118 -6.11 -0.26 15.37
CA GLU A 118 -5.87 -1.47 16.19
C GLU A 118 -5.05 -2.53 15.45
N ASN A 119 -5.08 -2.54 14.11
CA ASN A 119 -4.34 -3.48 13.25
C ASN A 119 -3.13 -2.82 12.59
N ASP A 120 -2.18 -2.33 13.39
CA ASP A 120 -0.91 -1.79 12.89
C ASP A 120 0.23 -2.82 13.06
N PRO A 121 0.88 -3.27 11.98
CA PRO A 121 2.02 -4.19 12.05
C PRO A 121 3.20 -3.69 12.91
N LEU A 122 3.34 -2.36 13.12
CA LEU A 122 4.36 -1.79 14.00
C LEU A 122 3.97 -1.81 15.49
N ASN A 123 2.70 -2.06 15.83
CA ASN A 123 2.26 -2.20 17.23
C ASN A 123 2.68 -3.53 17.86
N PHE A 124 3.16 -4.50 17.07
CA PHE A 124 3.68 -5.78 17.57
C PHE A 124 5.11 -5.70 18.10
N ARG A 125 5.72 -4.51 18.17
CA ARG A 125 7.01 -4.35 18.85
C ARG A 125 6.81 -4.55 20.36
N PRO A 126 7.73 -5.26 21.04
CA PRO A 126 7.64 -5.42 22.49
C PRO A 126 7.63 -4.04 23.16
N LYS A 127 6.64 -3.82 24.05
CA LYS A 127 6.51 -2.60 24.87
C LYS A 127 7.09 -2.89 26.27
N PRO A 128 8.36 -2.58 26.54
CA PRO A 128 8.98 -2.86 27.84
C PRO A 128 8.34 -2.06 28.98
N GLU A 129 7.72 -0.91 28.68
CA GLU A 129 7.01 -0.06 29.64
C GLU A 129 5.85 -0.79 30.36
N ASN A 130 5.19 -1.75 29.69
CA ASN A 130 4.13 -2.58 30.29
C ASN A 130 4.64 -3.60 31.32
N LEU A 131 5.96 -3.82 31.39
CA LEU A 131 6.58 -4.68 32.40
C LEU A 131 6.95 -3.88 33.65
N VAL A 132 7.32 -2.60 33.47
CA VAL A 132 7.79 -1.74 34.57
C VAL A 132 6.64 -1.38 35.51
N SER A 133 5.43 -1.15 34.98
CA SER A 133 4.24 -0.87 35.81
C SER A 133 3.81 -2.04 36.70
N LYS A 134 4.19 -3.27 36.35
CA LYS A 134 3.94 -4.45 37.20
C LYS A 134 4.97 -4.65 38.30
N LEU A 135 6.18 -4.11 38.13
CA LEU A 135 7.25 -4.15 39.13
C LEU A 135 7.12 -3.02 40.16
N SER A 136 6.59 -1.86 39.76
CA SER A 136 6.33 -0.75 40.69
C SER A 136 5.06 -0.91 41.53
N GLN A 137 4.22 -1.91 41.23
CA GLN A 137 2.94 -2.14 41.92
C GLN A 137 3.00 -3.28 42.96
N SER A 138 4.19 -3.86 43.21
CA SER A 138 4.38 -4.90 44.22
C SER A 138 4.96 -4.41 45.55
N GLU A 139 5.16 -3.09 45.73
CA GLU A 139 5.90 -2.53 46.87
C GLU A 139 5.22 -1.34 47.59
N ASP A 140 3.92 -1.06 47.42
CA ASP A 140 3.26 -0.12 48.35
C ASP A 140 1.72 -0.23 48.43
N ASP A 141 1.28 -0.29 49.69
CA ASP A 141 0.02 0.07 50.34
C ASP A 141 -1.31 -0.71 50.24
N ASP A 142 -1.59 -1.36 51.39
CA ASP A 142 -2.85 -1.48 52.12
C ASP A 142 -3.36 -0.09 52.60
N SER A 143 -4.61 0.27 52.31
CA SER A 143 -5.55 1.11 53.11
C SER A 143 -6.64 1.73 52.22
N GLY A 144 -7.90 1.66 52.66
CA GLY A 144 -9.07 2.16 51.93
C GLY A 144 -9.38 3.65 52.09
N ASP A 145 -10.20 4.19 51.19
CA ASP A 145 -11.42 5.01 51.44
C ASP A 145 -11.85 5.77 50.16
N ASP A 146 -13.14 6.09 50.11
CA ASP A 146 -13.94 6.67 49.02
C ASP A 146 -13.51 8.08 48.55
N GLY A 147 -13.77 8.38 47.27
CA GLY A 147 -13.61 9.74 46.73
C GLY A 147 -13.87 9.88 45.24
N VAL A 148 -15.08 10.31 44.88
CA VAL A 148 -15.53 10.66 43.52
C VAL A 148 -14.68 11.79 42.90
N LYS A 149 -14.24 11.64 41.64
CA LYS A 149 -14.27 12.71 40.58
C LYS A 149 -13.83 12.23 39.19
N ASP A 150 -14.80 12.31 38.28
CA ASP A 150 -14.81 12.82 36.90
C ASP A 150 -13.70 12.52 35.86
N GLY A 151 -14.17 12.07 34.70
CA GLY A 151 -13.61 12.38 33.37
C GLY A 151 -12.20 11.92 33.01
N SER A 152 -12.03 10.67 32.55
CA SER A 152 -11.28 10.32 31.31
C SER A 152 -10.91 8.83 31.24
N GLN A 153 -10.99 8.28 30.03
CA GLN A 153 -10.45 6.99 29.59
C GLN A 153 -10.80 5.76 30.45
N LYS A 154 -11.84 5.02 30.04
CA LYS A 154 -11.99 3.61 30.37
C LYS A 154 -10.85 2.80 29.73
N THR A 155 -9.68 2.79 30.37
CA THR A 155 -8.77 1.65 30.27
C THR A 155 -9.41 0.54 31.10
N VAL A 156 -10.08 -0.39 30.41
CA VAL A 156 -10.58 -1.61 31.05
C VAL A 156 -9.35 -2.37 31.54
N THR A 157 -9.00 -2.20 32.82
CA THR A 157 -8.16 -3.13 33.56
C THR A 157 -8.96 -4.43 33.69
N PRO A 158 -8.64 -5.51 32.96
CA PRO A 158 -9.33 -6.76 33.18
C PRO A 158 -8.61 -7.42 34.34
N THR A 159 -9.23 -7.37 35.52
CA THR A 159 -8.92 -8.26 36.63
C THR A 159 -8.83 -9.71 36.11
N GLY A 160 -7.67 -10.35 36.26
CA GLY A 160 -7.53 -11.81 36.24
C GLY A 160 -7.67 -12.56 34.90
N ARG A 161 -7.40 -11.97 33.73
CA ARG A 161 -7.37 -12.78 32.49
C ARG A 161 -6.08 -13.58 32.36
N LYS A 162 -6.18 -14.91 32.55
CA LYS A 162 -5.15 -15.90 32.24
C LYS A 162 -4.62 -15.66 30.82
N TYR A 163 -3.31 -15.44 30.69
CA TYR A 163 -2.67 -15.21 29.39
C TYR A 163 -2.89 -16.42 28.49
N VAL A 164 -3.52 -16.22 27.33
CA VAL A 164 -3.68 -17.23 26.29
C VAL A 164 -2.72 -16.88 25.15
N PRO A 165 -1.67 -17.68 24.93
CA PRO A 165 -0.77 -17.47 23.81
C PRO A 165 -1.55 -17.56 22.48
N PRO A 166 -1.30 -16.65 21.53
CA PRO A 166 -1.87 -16.76 20.19
C PRO A 166 -1.39 -18.05 19.54
N LYS A 167 -2.33 -18.84 19.03
CA LYS A 167 -2.01 -20.07 18.30
C LYS A 167 -1.53 -19.70 16.90
N ILE A 168 -0.22 -19.64 16.70
CA ILE A 168 0.39 -19.42 15.38
C ILE A 168 0.35 -20.74 14.62
N ALA A 169 -0.48 -20.82 13.58
CA ALA A 169 -0.42 -21.93 12.63
C ALA A 169 0.74 -21.66 11.65
N PRO A 170 1.57 -22.67 11.32
CA PRO A 170 2.58 -22.52 10.28
C PRO A 170 1.90 -22.14 8.96
N MET A 171 2.20 -20.94 8.45
CA MET A 171 1.85 -20.56 7.09
C MET A 171 3.07 -20.74 6.21
N HIS A 172 2.88 -21.32 5.02
CA HIS A 172 3.93 -21.37 4.01
C HIS A 172 4.32 -19.93 3.65
N TYR A 173 5.62 -19.61 3.70
CA TYR A 173 6.12 -18.30 3.29
C TYR A 173 6.26 -18.30 1.78
N ASP A 174 5.33 -17.64 1.08
CA ASP A 174 5.34 -17.63 -0.38
C ASP A 174 6.48 -16.77 -0.97
N GLY A 175 7.30 -16.09 -0.15
CA GLY A 175 8.31 -15.15 -0.67
C GLY A 175 7.76 -13.75 -0.97
N ASP A 176 8.56 -12.91 -1.63
CA ASP A 176 8.17 -11.58 -2.14
C ASP A 176 7.29 -11.72 -3.41
N MET A 177 6.25 -12.56 -3.36
CA MET A 177 5.36 -12.74 -4.50
C MET A 177 4.57 -11.47 -4.73
N THR A 178 4.77 -10.88 -5.90
CA THR A 178 4.04 -9.72 -6.39
C THR A 178 2.54 -9.98 -6.32
N GLU A 179 1.72 -8.94 -6.13
CA GLU A 179 0.25 -9.07 -6.17
C GLU A 179 -0.24 -9.73 -7.48
N ALA A 180 0.49 -9.53 -8.57
CA ALA A 180 0.24 -10.18 -9.86
C ALA A 180 0.39 -11.71 -9.78
N ASP A 181 1.37 -12.22 -9.04
CA ASP A 181 1.63 -13.65 -8.95
C ASP A 181 0.62 -14.35 -8.03
N LYS A 182 0.19 -13.67 -6.96
CA LYS A 182 -0.94 -14.12 -6.11
C LYS A 182 -2.23 -14.23 -6.92
N GLN A 183 -2.47 -13.29 -7.84
CA GLN A 183 -3.63 -13.36 -8.73
C GLN A 183 -3.53 -14.51 -9.73
N LYS A 184 -2.34 -14.74 -10.33
CA LYS A 184 -2.11 -15.89 -11.22
C LYS A 184 -2.35 -17.20 -10.48
N GLU A 185 -1.87 -17.35 -9.26
CA GLU A 185 -2.07 -18.56 -8.45
C GLU A 185 -3.54 -18.79 -8.13
N GLN A 186 -4.29 -17.72 -7.80
CA GLN A 186 -5.74 -17.83 -7.59
C GLN A 186 -6.47 -18.27 -8.86
N VAL A 187 -6.11 -17.72 -10.02
CA VAL A 187 -6.67 -18.12 -11.32
C VAL A 187 -6.30 -19.57 -11.63
N GLU A 188 -5.07 -19.98 -11.37
CA GLU A 188 -4.63 -21.36 -11.58
C GLU A 188 -5.36 -22.33 -10.65
N LYS A 189 -5.56 -21.95 -9.38
CA LYS A 189 -6.34 -22.72 -8.41
C LYS A 189 -7.79 -22.87 -8.85
N GLN A 190 -8.40 -21.80 -9.38
CA GLN A 190 -9.75 -21.85 -9.96
C GLN A 190 -9.81 -22.74 -11.20
N ARG A 191 -8.80 -22.67 -12.07
CA ARG A 191 -8.69 -23.55 -13.25
C ARG A 191 -8.54 -25.02 -12.86
N ARG A 192 -7.68 -25.33 -11.90
CA ARG A 192 -7.50 -26.68 -11.33
C ARG A 192 -8.80 -27.18 -10.67
N ALA A 193 -9.54 -26.31 -9.99
CA ALA A 193 -10.83 -26.66 -9.39
C ALA A 193 -11.91 -26.91 -10.47
N ALA A 194 -11.95 -26.11 -11.53
CA ALA A 194 -12.87 -26.29 -12.64
C ALA A 194 -12.58 -27.59 -13.43
N LEU A 195 -11.30 -27.94 -13.61
CA LEU A 195 -10.92 -29.24 -14.20
C LEU A 195 -11.28 -30.44 -13.30
N ARG A 196 -11.36 -30.23 -11.99
CA ARG A 196 -11.80 -31.22 -10.98
C ARG A 196 -13.29 -31.19 -10.72
N SER A 197 -14.05 -30.48 -11.55
CA SER A 197 -15.51 -30.49 -11.47
C SER A 197 -16.06 -31.80 -12.03
N SER A 198 -17.17 -32.28 -11.44
CA SER A 198 -17.80 -33.55 -11.81
C SER A 198 -18.09 -33.64 -13.32
N LEU A 199 -18.60 -32.55 -13.92
CA LEU A 199 -18.93 -32.49 -15.34
C LEU A 199 -17.68 -32.65 -16.24
N ILE A 200 -16.61 -31.89 -15.96
CA ILE A 200 -15.39 -31.97 -16.78
C ILE A 200 -14.71 -33.33 -16.62
N GLN A 201 -14.81 -33.91 -15.43
CA GLN A 201 -14.24 -35.22 -15.16
C GLN A 201 -15.01 -36.35 -15.85
N GLU A 202 -16.34 -36.29 -15.89
CA GLU A 202 -17.17 -37.23 -16.63
C GLU A 202 -16.92 -37.15 -18.13
N LEU A 203 -16.85 -35.94 -18.69
CA LEU A 203 -16.44 -35.74 -20.09
C LEU A 203 -15.04 -36.35 -20.34
N ARG A 204 -14.09 -36.11 -19.42
CA ARG A 204 -12.75 -36.68 -19.54
C ARG A 204 -12.78 -38.21 -19.57
N GLN A 205 -13.59 -38.85 -18.72
CA GLN A 205 -13.76 -40.31 -18.67
C GLN A 205 -14.34 -40.85 -19.98
N GLN A 206 -15.38 -40.21 -20.52
CA GLN A 206 -16.02 -40.63 -21.77
C GLN A 206 -15.09 -40.61 -22.98
N TYR A 207 -14.17 -39.64 -23.04
CA TYR A 207 -13.21 -39.50 -24.13
C TYR A 207 -11.85 -40.16 -23.85
N SER A 208 -11.64 -40.73 -22.66
CA SER A 208 -10.39 -41.41 -22.32
C SER A 208 -10.55 -42.92 -22.48
N ASP A 209 -9.61 -43.55 -23.19
CA ASP A 209 -9.51 -45.01 -23.29
C ASP A 209 -8.87 -45.68 -22.05
N THR A 210 -8.68 -44.91 -20.97
CA THR A 210 -8.10 -45.43 -19.73
C THR A 210 -9.14 -46.23 -18.96
N PRO A 211 -8.83 -47.46 -18.49
CA PRO A 211 -9.79 -48.26 -17.75
C PRO A 211 -10.13 -47.61 -16.40
N ASP A 212 -11.41 -47.64 -16.04
CA ASP A 212 -11.89 -47.16 -14.75
C ASP A 212 -11.84 -48.26 -13.68
N GLU A 213 -11.39 -47.91 -12.48
CA GLU A 213 -11.40 -48.81 -11.32
C GLU A 213 -12.79 -48.83 -10.68
N ILE A 214 -13.60 -49.84 -11.02
CA ILE A 214 -14.91 -50.08 -10.40
C ILE A 214 -14.70 -50.93 -9.14
N ARG A 215 -15.12 -50.41 -7.98
CA ARG A 215 -15.04 -51.14 -6.71
C ARG A 215 -16.38 -51.83 -6.41
N ASP A 216 -16.34 -53.12 -6.06
CA ASP A 216 -17.54 -53.94 -5.81
C ASP A 216 -18.34 -53.54 -4.55
N ARG A 217 -17.76 -52.72 -3.65
CA ARG A 217 -18.49 -52.19 -2.50
C ARG A 217 -19.09 -50.85 -2.84
N GLN A 218 -20.41 -50.74 -2.60
CA GLN A 218 -21.16 -49.49 -2.63
C GLN A 218 -20.77 -48.61 -1.44
N ASP A 219 -19.54 -48.10 -1.49
CA ASP A 219 -19.07 -47.06 -0.60
C ASP A 219 -19.74 -45.76 -1.07
N PHE A 220 -20.60 -45.17 -0.24
CA PHE A 220 -21.22 -43.87 -0.55
C PHE A 220 -20.21 -42.70 -0.48
N GLN A 221 -18.92 -42.99 -0.62
CA GLN A 221 -17.83 -42.06 -0.44
C GLN A 221 -17.71 -41.16 -1.66
N THR A 222 -17.44 -39.89 -1.41
CA THR A 222 -17.09 -38.95 -2.47
C THR A 222 -15.69 -39.27 -3.00
N GLU A 223 -15.40 -38.95 -4.26
CA GLU A 223 -14.06 -39.15 -4.83
C GLU A 223 -12.95 -38.45 -4.01
N ARG A 224 -13.30 -37.31 -3.40
CA ARG A 224 -12.44 -36.62 -2.46
C ARG A 224 -12.09 -37.49 -1.25
N GLU A 225 -13.06 -38.15 -0.65
CA GLU A 225 -12.84 -39.06 0.50
C GLU A 225 -12.03 -40.28 0.09
N ILE A 226 -12.26 -40.82 -1.11
CA ILE A 226 -11.48 -41.94 -1.66
C ILE A 226 -10.01 -41.53 -1.77
N ARG A 227 -9.72 -40.36 -2.34
CA ARG A 227 -8.35 -39.84 -2.49
C ARG A 227 -7.70 -39.54 -1.14
N GLU A 228 -8.44 -38.97 -0.19
CA GLU A 228 -7.94 -38.73 1.17
C GLU A 228 -7.63 -40.05 1.90
N GLU A 229 -8.45 -41.09 1.70
CA GLU A 229 -8.23 -42.41 2.28
C GLU A 229 -7.04 -43.14 1.63
N GLN A 230 -6.88 -43.06 0.31
CA GLN A 230 -5.70 -43.54 -0.41
C GLN A 230 -4.43 -42.83 0.08
N HIS A 231 -4.45 -41.50 0.20
CA HIS A 231 -3.29 -40.75 0.71
C HIS A 231 -2.94 -41.17 2.14
N ARG A 232 -3.94 -41.41 2.99
CA ARG A 232 -3.74 -41.94 4.34
C ARG A 232 -3.09 -43.32 4.30
N ARG A 233 -3.56 -44.24 3.43
CA ARG A 233 -2.96 -45.58 3.26
C ARG A 233 -1.51 -45.49 2.80
N ASN A 234 -1.22 -44.69 1.77
CA ASN A 234 0.15 -44.51 1.27
C ASN A 234 1.10 -43.98 2.34
N TYR A 235 0.63 -43.06 3.19
CA TYR A 235 1.41 -42.58 4.33
C TYR A 235 1.62 -43.67 5.39
N GLU A 236 0.57 -44.41 5.75
CA GLU A 236 0.67 -45.51 6.72
C GLU A 236 1.60 -46.63 6.23
N GLU A 237 1.60 -46.93 4.92
CA GLU A 237 2.47 -47.94 4.31
C GLU A 237 3.93 -47.47 4.22
N SER A 238 4.18 -46.24 3.78
CA SER A 238 5.53 -45.68 3.69
C SER A 238 6.20 -45.46 5.05
N MET A 239 5.42 -45.06 6.06
CA MET A 239 5.91 -44.84 7.43
C MET A 239 5.75 -46.09 8.32
N MET A 240 5.04 -47.12 7.84
CA MET A 240 4.67 -48.34 8.58
C MET A 240 4.01 -48.08 9.94
N VAL A 241 3.25 -46.98 10.07
CA VAL A 241 2.59 -46.57 11.33
C VAL A 241 1.12 -46.22 11.07
N ARG A 242 0.21 -46.80 11.87
CA ARG A 242 -1.22 -46.46 11.78
C ARG A 242 -1.54 -45.12 12.43
N LEU A 243 -2.31 -44.30 11.72
CA LEU A 243 -2.78 -43.00 12.22
C LEU A 243 -4.11 -43.14 12.96
N SER A 244 -4.17 -42.72 14.23
CA SER A 244 -5.45 -42.67 14.95
C SER A 244 -6.33 -41.54 14.41
N VAL A 245 -7.65 -41.79 14.31
CA VAL A 245 -8.61 -40.79 13.85
C VAL A 245 -9.28 -40.13 15.06
N PRO A 246 -9.26 -38.80 15.20
CA PRO A 246 -9.91 -38.12 16.31
C PRO A 246 -11.43 -38.32 16.26
N ARG A 247 -12.07 -38.35 17.45
CA ARG A 247 -13.50 -38.62 17.62
C ARG A 247 -14.38 -37.71 16.76
N ASP A 248 -14.01 -36.43 16.64
CA ASP A 248 -14.75 -35.44 15.88
C ASP A 248 -14.70 -35.69 14.37
N GLN A 249 -13.53 -36.07 13.83
CA GLN A 249 -13.40 -36.45 12.42
C GLN A 249 -14.20 -37.72 12.12
N LYS A 250 -14.19 -38.70 13.03
CA LYS A 250 -14.98 -39.93 12.91
C LYS A 250 -16.49 -39.62 12.90
N ALA A 251 -16.95 -38.71 13.75
CA ALA A 251 -18.35 -38.27 13.77
C ALA A 251 -18.73 -37.53 12.47
N ARG A 252 -17.83 -36.69 11.94
CA ARG A 252 -18.04 -36.01 10.66
C ARG A 252 -18.11 -36.97 9.48
N LYS A 253 -17.21 -37.97 9.39
CA LYS A 253 -17.22 -38.99 8.34
C LYS A 253 -18.54 -39.79 8.36
N ARG A 254 -19.05 -40.12 9.55
CA ARG A 254 -20.37 -40.78 9.70
C ARG A 254 -21.54 -39.92 9.20
N ARG A 255 -21.48 -38.60 9.38
CA ARG A 255 -22.50 -37.67 8.86
C ARG A 255 -22.42 -37.49 7.35
N LEU A 256 -21.23 -37.53 6.77
CA LEU A 256 -21.02 -37.39 5.32
C LEU A 256 -21.30 -38.67 4.53
N GLY A 257 -21.21 -39.85 5.16
CA GLY A 257 -21.48 -41.15 4.51
C GLY A 257 -22.95 -41.45 4.20
N GLY A 258 -23.86 -40.48 4.33
CA GLY A 258 -25.26 -40.62 3.93
C GLY A 258 -25.48 -40.23 2.47
N MET A 259 -26.46 -40.86 1.81
CA MET A 259 -26.84 -40.66 0.40
C MET A 259 -27.04 -39.19 -0.02
N THR A 260 -27.34 -38.31 0.94
CA THR A 260 -27.52 -36.86 0.72
C THR A 260 -26.26 -36.15 0.23
N SER A 261 -25.06 -36.64 0.58
CA SER A 261 -23.80 -36.03 0.13
C SER A 261 -23.49 -36.32 -1.34
N GLN A 262 -23.92 -37.46 -1.86
CA GLN A 262 -23.74 -37.84 -3.27
C GLN A 262 -24.56 -36.97 -4.22
N LEU A 263 -25.79 -36.66 -3.82
CA LEU A 263 -26.67 -35.77 -4.60
C LEU A 263 -26.08 -34.36 -4.73
N SER A 264 -25.28 -33.93 -3.73
CA SER A 264 -24.59 -32.64 -3.81
C SER A 264 -23.52 -32.59 -4.90
N GLY A 265 -22.85 -33.71 -5.21
CA GLY A 265 -21.89 -33.80 -6.32
C GLY A 265 -22.54 -33.69 -7.69
N ILE A 266 -23.74 -34.28 -7.84
CA ILE A 266 -24.51 -34.27 -9.09
C ILE A 266 -25.09 -32.88 -9.37
N THR A 267 -25.48 -32.14 -8.34
CA THR A 267 -26.06 -30.79 -8.48
C THR A 267 -25.03 -29.67 -8.61
N HIS A 268 -23.73 -29.96 -8.40
CA HIS A 268 -22.68 -28.95 -8.41
C HIS A 268 -22.12 -28.74 -9.84
N PHE A 269 -22.88 -28.06 -10.69
CA PHE A 269 -22.39 -27.48 -11.94
C PHE A 269 -21.48 -26.30 -11.60
N SER A 270 -20.21 -26.59 -11.29
CA SER A 270 -19.25 -25.56 -10.90
C SER A 270 -19.08 -24.51 -12.00
N ASP A 271 -18.62 -23.33 -11.62
CA ASP A 271 -18.37 -22.22 -12.52
C ASP A 271 -17.21 -22.54 -13.50
N ILE A 272 -17.52 -23.10 -14.67
CA ILE A 272 -16.56 -23.43 -15.76
C ILE A 272 -16.02 -22.15 -16.43
N THR A 273 -16.44 -20.96 -15.99
CA THR A 273 -15.97 -19.67 -16.53
C THR A 273 -14.45 -19.51 -16.44
N ALA A 274 -13.79 -20.15 -15.46
CA ALA A 274 -12.33 -20.18 -15.34
C ALA A 274 -11.63 -20.96 -16.48
N LEU A 275 -12.34 -21.83 -17.20
CA LEU A 275 -11.83 -22.59 -18.36
C LEU A 275 -12.19 -21.91 -19.70
N ASN A 276 -13.35 -21.27 -19.77
CA ASN A 276 -13.90 -20.73 -21.02
C ASN A 276 -13.42 -19.31 -21.37
N ASN A 277 -12.45 -18.72 -20.64
CA ASN A 277 -11.83 -17.47 -21.10
C ASN A 277 -10.51 -17.05 -20.45
N PRO A 278 -9.49 -16.64 -21.24
CA PRO A 278 -8.44 -15.71 -20.82
C PRO A 278 -8.86 -14.23 -20.91
N ARG A 279 -10.02 -13.91 -21.51
CA ARG A 279 -10.56 -12.55 -21.67
C ARG A 279 -12.09 -12.55 -21.68
N SER A 280 -12.78 -12.65 -20.54
CA SER A 280 -14.08 -11.95 -20.45
C SER A 280 -14.62 -11.77 -19.03
N LYS A 281 -15.26 -10.60 -18.91
CA LYS A 281 -16.26 -10.20 -17.91
C LYS A 281 -15.78 -10.21 -16.47
N LYS A 282 -15.25 -9.04 -16.06
CA LYS A 282 -15.39 -8.53 -14.69
C LYS A 282 -16.82 -8.85 -14.21
N LYS A 283 -16.99 -9.84 -13.34
CA LYS A 283 -18.22 -9.96 -12.54
C LYS A 283 -18.40 -8.59 -11.90
N LYS A 284 -19.47 -7.87 -12.27
CA LYS A 284 -19.94 -6.72 -11.50
C LYS A 284 -20.24 -7.26 -10.11
N MET A 285 -19.29 -7.15 -9.19
CA MET A 285 -19.62 -7.24 -7.78
C MET A 285 -20.69 -6.18 -7.56
N MET A 286 -21.89 -6.58 -7.15
CA MET A 286 -22.87 -5.65 -6.62
C MET A 286 -22.25 -5.05 -5.36
N MET A 287 -21.55 -3.93 -5.53
CA MET A 287 -21.15 -3.07 -4.43
C MET A 287 -22.45 -2.60 -3.75
N LYS A 288 -22.67 -3.09 -2.53
CA LYS A 288 -23.66 -2.53 -1.61
C LYS A 288 -23.35 -1.04 -1.51
N LYS A 289 -24.25 -0.19 -2.03
CA LYS A 289 -24.08 1.26 -2.13
C LYS A 289 -23.79 1.83 -0.73
N THR A 290 -22.53 2.11 -0.46
CA THR A 290 -22.14 3.06 0.58
C THR A 290 -21.72 4.33 -0.13
N THR A 291 -22.46 5.39 0.15
CA THR A 291 -22.32 6.72 -0.43
C THR A 291 -21.04 7.37 0.09
N LYS A 292 -19.92 7.20 -0.62
CA LYS A 292 -18.69 7.97 -0.37
C LYS A 292 -18.44 8.90 -1.54
N LYS A 293 -18.66 10.21 -1.31
CA LYS A 293 -18.38 11.31 -2.23
C LYS A 293 -16.92 11.21 -2.72
N ARG A 294 -16.73 11.02 -4.02
CA ARG A 294 -15.43 11.10 -4.69
C ARG A 294 -15.26 12.49 -5.29
N GLY A 295 -14.42 13.30 -4.66
CA GLY A 295 -13.90 14.54 -5.22
C GLY A 295 -12.57 14.29 -5.93
N LYS A 296 -12.50 14.76 -7.19
CA LYS A 296 -11.32 15.31 -7.89
C LYS A 296 -10.06 14.42 -7.95
N SER A 297 -9.98 13.59 -8.99
CA SER A 297 -8.72 13.00 -9.48
C SER A 297 -8.54 13.13 -11.00
N ILE A 298 -9.18 14.14 -11.60
CA ILE A 298 -9.06 14.49 -13.03
C ILE A 298 -8.06 15.64 -13.25
N TRP A 299 -7.87 16.51 -12.25
CA TRP A 299 -6.94 17.63 -12.34
C TRP A 299 -5.47 17.18 -12.44
N ILE A 300 -5.07 16.10 -11.76
CA ILE A 300 -3.66 15.63 -11.75
C ILE A 300 -3.21 15.01 -13.08
N PHE A 301 -4.13 14.40 -13.83
CA PHE A 301 -3.82 13.86 -15.16
C PHE A 301 -3.76 14.96 -16.21
N ILE A 302 -4.65 15.96 -16.12
CA ILE A 302 -4.65 17.10 -17.04
C ILE A 302 -3.41 17.98 -16.81
N THR A 303 -3.00 18.21 -15.55
CA THR A 303 -1.80 19.02 -15.27
C THR A 303 -0.52 18.32 -15.71
N ASN A 304 -0.41 16.98 -15.58
CA ASN A 304 0.78 16.26 -16.08
C ASN A 304 0.84 16.24 -17.61
N GLN A 305 -0.31 16.12 -18.29
CA GLN A 305 -0.34 16.12 -19.76
C GLN A 305 -0.04 17.51 -20.34
N ILE A 306 -0.50 18.57 -19.69
CA ILE A 306 -0.17 19.96 -20.06
C ILE A 306 1.30 20.24 -19.79
N LEU A 307 1.87 19.78 -18.66
CA LEU A 307 3.30 19.97 -18.37
C LEU A 307 4.18 19.23 -19.38
N LEU A 308 3.76 18.04 -19.84
CA LEU A 308 4.46 17.26 -20.87
C LEU A 308 4.35 17.91 -22.26
N LEU A 309 3.20 18.52 -22.58
CA LEU A 309 3.01 19.30 -23.80
C LEU A 309 3.84 20.58 -23.81
N VAL A 310 3.90 21.30 -22.69
CA VAL A 310 4.74 22.49 -22.53
C VAL A 310 6.23 22.13 -22.59
N PHE A 311 6.64 21.02 -21.98
CA PHE A 311 8.01 20.51 -22.08
C PHE A 311 8.38 20.13 -23.52
N PHE A 312 7.45 19.49 -24.26
CA PHE A 312 7.68 19.13 -25.66
C PHE A 312 7.65 20.34 -26.60
N LEU A 313 6.83 21.37 -26.32
CA LEU A 313 6.86 22.62 -27.07
C LEU A 313 8.18 23.37 -26.85
N ILE A 314 8.66 23.42 -25.61
CA ILE A 314 9.94 24.09 -25.27
C ILE A 314 11.13 23.40 -25.95
N LEU A 315 11.15 22.06 -26.00
CA LEU A 315 12.19 21.29 -26.69
C LEU A 315 12.08 21.34 -28.21
N ARG A 316 10.87 21.51 -28.77
CA ARG A 316 10.68 21.61 -30.23
C ARG A 316 11.03 23.00 -30.75
N SER A 317 10.91 24.03 -29.92
CA SER A 317 11.44 25.37 -30.21
C SER A 317 12.97 25.47 -30.18
N ASP A 318 13.68 24.47 -29.64
CA ASP A 318 15.15 24.46 -29.61
C ASP A 318 15.77 23.96 -30.95
N LEU A 319 14.97 23.48 -31.91
CA LEU A 319 15.45 22.96 -33.22
C LEU A 319 15.34 23.98 -34.38
N ASP A 320 14.61 25.09 -34.22
CA ASP A 320 14.31 26.03 -35.31
C ASP A 320 14.86 27.46 -35.07
N CYS A 321 15.85 27.64 -34.20
CA CYS A 321 16.53 28.94 -34.04
C CYS A 321 17.72 29.08 -35.01
N GLU A 322 17.40 29.36 -36.27
CA GLU A 322 18.30 30.12 -37.16
C GLU A 322 18.51 31.54 -36.57
N PRO A 323 19.71 32.13 -36.65
CA PRO A 323 19.98 33.45 -36.12
C PRO A 323 19.29 34.52 -36.97
N PHE A 324 18.26 35.17 -36.41
CA PHE A 324 17.68 36.39 -37.00
C PHE A 324 18.63 37.57 -36.76
N THR A 325 19.41 37.91 -37.78
CA THR A 325 20.12 39.18 -37.92
C THR A 325 19.14 40.29 -38.31
N ILE A 326 19.05 41.35 -37.49
CA ILE A 326 18.88 42.75 -37.91
C ILE A 326 19.80 43.60 -37.05
#